data_AF-A0A1V5HV36-F1
#
_entry.id   AF-A0A1V5HV36-F1
#
_cell.length_a   1.000
_cell.length_b   1.000
_cell.length_c   1.000
_cell.angle_alpha   90.00
_cell.angle_beta   90.00
_cell.angle_gamma   90.00
#
_symmetry.space_group_name_H-M   'P 1'
#
loop_
_entity.id
_entity.type
_entity.pdbx_description
1 polymer ?
#
loop_
_entity_poly.entity_id
_entity_poly.type
_entity_poly.pdbx_seq_one_letter_code
_entity_poly.pdbx_strand_id
1 'polypeptide(L)'
;MADAKISAHVISGMSEDSKTLSDTLEVLNVLSLHFWSVAKKKGFYEGPNPVPMGECVSNLHGEVSELWEAYRKDELDSPCDKAAAMETMGLPPLSCKEEELADIFIRCLETAREHGVDMAKTVLVKDAYNQSRPFRHGSKRA
;
A
#
# COMPACT_ATOMS: atom_id res chain seq x y z
N MET A 1 10.83 15.31 -17.06
CA MET A 1 11.01 16.58 -16.34
C MET A 1 9.74 17.46 -16.47
N ALA A 2 8.58 16.86 -16.22
CA ALA A 2 7.29 17.50 -16.10
C ALA A 2 6.55 16.63 -15.09
N ASP A 3 6.30 17.12 -13.88
CA ASP A 3 5.30 16.58 -12.92
C ASP A 3 5.29 17.33 -11.57
N ALA A 4 6.29 18.17 -11.29
CA ALA A 4 6.28 19.01 -10.09
C ALA A 4 5.23 20.16 -10.08
N LYS A 5 4.40 20.31 -11.13
CA LYS A 5 3.45 21.44 -11.26
C LYS A 5 2.01 21.15 -10.84
N ILE A 6 1.66 19.90 -10.49
CA ILE A 6 0.29 19.56 -10.07
C ILE A 6 0.08 19.73 -8.56
N SER A 7 1.16 19.87 -7.78
CA SER A 7 1.09 19.94 -6.32
C SER A 7 0.54 21.29 -5.79
N ALA A 8 0.76 22.41 -6.50
CA ALA A 8 0.47 23.74 -5.94
C ALA A 8 -1.00 24.20 -6.03
N HIS A 9 -1.83 23.64 -6.91
CA HIS A 9 -3.18 24.17 -7.18
C HIS A 9 -4.30 23.55 -6.32
N VAL A 10 -4.03 22.43 -5.65
CA VAL A 10 -5.02 21.77 -4.77
C VAL A 10 -4.98 22.34 -3.34
N ILE A 11 -3.85 22.94 -2.94
CA ILE A 11 -3.57 23.32 -1.55
C ILE A 11 -4.09 24.72 -1.19
N SER A 12 -4.32 25.61 -2.17
CA SER A 12 -4.54 27.04 -1.90
C SER A 12 -5.91 27.44 -1.31
N GLY A 13 -6.67 26.50 -0.74
CA GLY A 13 -7.98 26.76 -0.13
C GLY A 13 -8.44 25.73 0.90
N MET A 14 -7.53 24.90 1.42
CA MET A 14 -7.86 23.83 2.38
C MET A 14 -7.83 24.35 3.83
N SER A 15 -8.71 23.83 4.69
CA SER A 15 -8.69 24.13 6.14
C SER A 15 -7.38 23.64 6.80
N GLU A 16 -7.03 24.15 7.99
CA GLU A 16 -5.82 23.71 8.72
C GLU A 16 -5.81 22.18 8.93
N ASP A 17 -6.94 21.59 9.33
CA ASP A 17 -7.09 20.13 9.49
C ASP A 17 -6.78 19.36 8.19
N SER A 18 -7.21 19.91 7.06
CA SER A 18 -7.00 19.31 5.74
C SER A 18 -5.53 19.41 5.30
N LYS A 19 -4.83 20.46 5.72
CA LYS A 19 -3.39 20.62 5.48
C LYS A 19 -2.58 19.65 6.34
N THR A 20 -2.92 19.49 7.62
CA THR A 20 -2.29 18.51 8.52
C THR A 20 -2.48 17.08 8.02
N LEU A 21 -3.67 16.75 7.48
CA LEU A 21 -3.92 15.45 6.87
C LEU A 21 -3.07 15.25 5.61
N SER A 22 -2.98 16.25 4.74
CA SER A 22 -2.14 16.18 3.53
C SER A 22 -0.66 15.96 3.87
N ASP A 23 -0.13 16.70 4.84
CA ASP A 23 1.27 16.57 5.29
C ASP A 23 1.52 15.18 5.89
N THR A 24 0.53 14.63 6.60
CA THR A 24 0.60 13.26 7.15
C THR A 24 0.61 12.22 6.04
N LEU A 25 -0.21 12.39 5.00
CA LEU A 25 -0.34 11.43 3.91
C LEU A 25 0.88 11.39 2.99
N GLU A 26 1.73 12.42 2.98
CA GLU A 26 3.00 12.42 2.23
C GLU A 26 3.90 11.23 2.63
N VAL A 27 3.74 10.72 3.86
CA VAL A 27 4.43 9.49 4.30
C VAL A 27 4.17 8.31 3.36
N LEU A 28 3.01 8.23 2.70
CA LEU A 28 2.70 7.17 1.75
C LEU A 28 3.62 7.20 0.52
N ASN A 29 3.99 8.39 0.05
CA ASN A 29 4.93 8.55 -1.06
C ASN A 29 6.37 8.23 -0.63
N VAL A 30 6.72 8.55 0.62
CA VAL A 30 8.02 8.17 1.20
C VAL A 30 8.13 6.65 1.34
N LEU A 31 7.10 6.00 1.89
CA LEU A 31 7.05 4.55 2.06
C LEU A 31 7.04 3.83 0.71
N SER A 32 6.27 4.31 -0.27
CA SER A 32 6.22 3.71 -1.61
C SER A 32 7.58 3.72 -2.29
N LEU A 33 8.32 4.84 -2.21
CA LEU A 33 9.69 4.92 -2.71
C LEU A 33 10.63 3.98 -1.95
N HIS A 34 10.49 3.88 -0.62
CA HIS A 34 11.33 3.02 0.21
C HIS A 34 11.16 1.54 -0.17
N PHE A 35 9.93 1.03 -0.13
CA PHE A 35 9.63 -0.38 -0.43
C PHE A 35 10.05 -0.75 -1.86
N TRP A 36 9.67 0.08 -2.83
CA TRP A 36 10.05 -0.13 -4.22
C TRP A 36 11.57 -0.14 -4.42
N SER A 37 12.31 0.73 -3.73
CA SER A 37 13.78 0.76 -3.78
C SER A 37 14.41 -0.52 -3.22
N VAL A 38 13.86 -1.06 -2.13
CA VAL A 38 14.30 -2.34 -1.56
C VAL A 38 14.03 -3.48 -2.53
N ALA A 39 12.83 -3.57 -3.10
CA ALA A 39 12.49 -4.60 -4.08
C ALA A 39 13.32 -4.48 -5.37
N LYS A 40 13.56 -3.26 -5.86
CA LYS A 40 14.42 -3.02 -7.01
C LYS A 40 15.85 -3.50 -6.78
N LYS A 41 16.42 -3.26 -5.60
CA LYS A 41 17.76 -3.78 -5.23
C LYS A 41 17.82 -5.30 -5.21
N LYS A 42 16.68 -5.97 -5.01
CA LYS A 42 16.54 -7.43 -5.06
C LYS A 42 16.22 -7.98 -6.46
N GLY A 43 16.15 -7.12 -7.49
CA GLY A 43 15.93 -7.53 -8.88
C GLY A 43 14.46 -7.67 -9.30
N PHE A 44 13.50 -7.18 -8.51
CA PHE A 44 12.07 -7.29 -8.86
C PHE A 44 11.59 -6.24 -9.87
N TYR A 45 12.31 -5.13 -10.02
CA TYR A 45 11.96 -4.02 -10.93
C TYR A 45 13.16 -3.67 -11.82
N GLU A 46 13.35 -4.48 -12.87
CA GLU A 46 14.47 -4.39 -13.80
C GLU A 46 14.05 -3.84 -15.18
N GLY A 47 15.03 -3.30 -15.91
CA GLY A 47 14.84 -2.87 -17.29
C GLY A 47 14.30 -1.45 -17.46
N PRO A 48 14.09 -1.03 -18.72
CA PRO A 48 13.71 0.34 -19.06
C PRO A 48 12.20 0.62 -18.91
N ASN A 49 11.38 -0.43 -18.80
CA ASN A 49 9.93 -0.33 -18.76
C ASN A 49 9.40 -0.77 -17.39
N PRO A 50 8.28 -0.19 -16.92
CA PRO A 50 7.63 -0.67 -15.71
C PRO A 50 7.17 -2.13 -15.86
N VAL A 51 7.19 -2.88 -14.76
CA VAL A 51 6.56 -4.21 -14.68
C VAL A 51 5.09 -4.09 -15.12
N PRO A 52 4.57 -5.00 -15.97
CA PRO A 52 3.20 -4.90 -16.46
C PRO A 52 2.17 -4.93 -15.32
N MET A 53 1.17 -4.06 -15.39
CA MET A 53 0.13 -3.96 -14.35
C MET A 53 -0.56 -5.30 -14.05
N GLY A 54 -0.73 -6.18 -15.05
CA GLY A 54 -1.31 -7.51 -14.83
C GLY A 54 -0.47 -8.40 -13.91
N GLU A 55 0.85 -8.29 -13.95
CA GLU A 55 1.77 -8.99 -13.06
C GLU A 55 1.69 -8.42 -11.65
N CYS A 56 1.73 -7.08 -11.51
CA CYS A 56 1.55 -6.39 -10.23
C CYS A 56 0.24 -6.79 -9.54
N VAL A 57 -0.88 -6.81 -10.29
CA VAL A 57 -2.19 -7.24 -9.80
C VAL A 57 -2.19 -8.71 -9.39
N SER A 58 -1.54 -9.57 -10.17
CA SER A 58 -1.46 -11.01 -9.85
C SER A 58 -0.65 -11.25 -8.58
N ASN A 59 0.45 -10.53 -8.38
CA ASN A 59 1.25 -10.60 -7.16
C ASN A 59 0.44 -10.13 -5.95
N LEU A 60 -0.30 -9.03 -6.07
CA LEU A 60 -1.19 -8.55 -5.00
C LEU A 60 -2.31 -9.55 -4.67
N HIS A 61 -2.88 -10.23 -5.68
CA HIS A 61 -3.84 -11.31 -5.46
C HIS A 61 -3.22 -12.49 -4.71
N GLY A 62 -1.93 -12.75 -4.89
CA GLY A 62 -1.16 -13.74 -4.12
C GLY A 62 -1.27 -13.47 -2.63
N GLU A 63 -0.83 -12.28 -2.18
CA GLU A 63 -0.83 -11.93 -0.75
C GLU A 63 -2.25 -11.94 -0.15
N VAL A 64 -3.25 -11.50 -0.93
CA VAL A 64 -4.66 -11.58 -0.51
C VAL A 64 -5.13 -13.04 -0.34
N SER A 65 -4.63 -13.94 -1.19
CA SER A 65 -4.94 -15.37 -1.10
C SER A 65 -4.23 -16.04 0.06
N GLU A 66 -3.00 -15.63 0.40
CA GLU A 66 -2.27 -16.13 1.58
C GLU A 66 -3.01 -15.76 2.88
N LEU A 67 -3.49 -14.52 2.99
CA LEU A 67 -4.36 -14.11 4.12
C LEU A 67 -5.62 -14.98 4.21
N TRP A 68 -6.24 -15.28 3.08
CA TRP A 68 -7.43 -16.14 3.03
C TRP A 68 -7.12 -17.59 3.42
N GLU A 69 -6.00 -18.14 2.98
CA GLU A 69 -5.59 -19.49 3.36
C GLU A 69 -5.28 -19.59 4.87
N ALA A 70 -4.64 -18.59 5.46
CA ALA A 70 -4.42 -18.52 6.91
C ALA A 70 -5.75 -18.51 7.67
N TYR A 71 -6.75 -17.74 7.21
CA TYR A 71 -8.11 -17.79 7.76
C TYR A 71 -8.75 -19.18 7.63
N ARG A 72 -8.63 -19.80 6.46
CA ARG A 72 -9.21 -21.12 6.17
C ARG A 72 -8.66 -22.24 7.04
N LYS A 73 -7.42 -22.09 7.50
CA LYS A 73 -6.73 -23.03 8.38
C LYS A 73 -6.87 -22.69 9.86
N ASP A 74 -7.56 -21.60 10.22
CA ASP A 74 -7.64 -21.06 11.58
C ASP A 74 -6.26 -20.66 12.15
N GLU A 75 -5.37 -20.19 11.28
CA GLU A 75 -3.98 -19.87 11.57
C GLU A 75 -3.69 -18.35 11.63
N LEU A 76 -4.71 -17.48 11.52
CA LEU A 76 -4.52 -16.03 11.46
C LEU A 76 -3.67 -15.47 12.63
N ASP A 77 -3.91 -15.96 13.83
CA ASP A 77 -3.21 -15.52 15.04
C ASP A 77 -2.00 -16.42 15.39
N SER A 78 -1.70 -17.42 14.56
CA SER A 78 -0.51 -18.26 14.70
C SER A 78 0.73 -17.53 14.16
N PRO A 79 1.94 -17.81 14.68
CA PRO A 79 3.18 -17.28 14.10
C PRO A 79 3.31 -17.65 12.62
N CYS A 80 3.76 -16.70 11.80
CA CYS A 80 4.07 -16.97 10.40
C CYS A 80 5.27 -17.92 10.23
N ASP A 81 5.45 -18.45 9.03
CA ASP A 81 6.53 -19.38 8.70
C ASP A 81 7.93 -18.76 8.86
N LYS A 82 8.04 -17.42 8.74
CA LYS A 82 9.28 -16.66 8.93
C LYS A 82 9.52 -16.20 10.37
N ALA A 83 8.60 -16.46 11.31
CA ALA A 83 8.70 -15.97 12.69
C ALA A 83 10.02 -16.36 13.37
N ALA A 84 10.46 -17.61 13.24
CA ALA A 84 11.73 -18.08 13.83
C ALA A 84 12.96 -17.38 13.20
N ALA A 85 12.90 -17.04 11.91
CA ALA A 85 13.96 -16.29 11.24
C ALA A 85 13.99 -14.84 11.73
N MET A 86 12.82 -14.21 11.93
CA MET A 86 12.71 -12.87 12.51
C MET A 86 13.32 -12.83 13.92
N GLU A 87 13.00 -13.79 14.78
CA GLU A 87 13.56 -13.89 16.13
C GLU A 87 15.09 -14.04 16.11
N THR A 88 15.62 -14.87 15.21
CA THR A 88 17.07 -15.05 15.04
C THR A 88 17.75 -13.74 14.62
N MET A 89 17.05 -12.87 13.88
CA MET A 89 17.50 -11.53 13.50
C MET A 89 17.29 -10.48 14.60
N GLY A 90 16.70 -10.84 15.75
CA GLY A 90 16.34 -9.91 16.82
C GLY A 90 15.11 -9.06 16.52
N LEU A 91 14.29 -9.46 15.55
CA LEU A 91 13.04 -8.81 15.18
C LEU A 91 11.86 -9.48 15.92
N PRO A 92 10.80 -8.72 16.26
CA PRO A 92 9.57 -9.32 16.76
C PRO A 92 8.96 -10.26 15.71
N PRO A 93 8.54 -11.48 16.08
CA PRO A 93 7.84 -12.37 15.16
C PRO A 93 6.45 -11.80 14.84
N LEU A 94 5.98 -12.04 13.63
CA LEU A 94 4.63 -11.71 13.19
C LEU A 94 3.73 -12.95 13.21
N SER A 95 2.44 -12.73 13.44
CA SER A 95 1.39 -13.69 13.09
C SER A 95 1.17 -13.75 11.57
N CYS A 96 0.55 -14.82 11.07
CA CYS A 96 0.15 -14.93 9.66
C CYS A 96 -0.68 -13.71 9.22
N LYS A 97 -1.66 -13.29 10.03
CA LYS A 97 -2.49 -12.12 9.71
C LYS A 97 -1.68 -10.82 9.58
N GLU A 98 -0.73 -10.60 10.49
CA GLU A 98 0.10 -9.38 10.47
C GLU A 98 1.02 -9.34 9.27
N GLU A 99 1.64 -10.47 8.93
CA GLU A 99 2.49 -10.60 7.75
C GLU A 99 1.70 -10.31 6.47
N GLU A 100 0.59 -11.01 6.23
CA GLU A 100 -0.12 -10.88 4.95
C GLU A 100 -0.75 -9.49 4.77
N LEU A 101 -1.24 -8.86 5.84
CA LEU A 101 -1.72 -7.47 5.78
C LEU A 101 -0.58 -6.50 5.45
N ALA A 102 0.62 -6.74 5.97
CA ALA A 102 1.79 -5.95 5.65
C ALA A 102 2.22 -6.16 4.19
N ASP A 103 2.23 -7.40 3.70
CA ASP A 103 2.63 -7.73 2.32
C ASP A 103 1.64 -7.15 1.30
N ILE A 104 0.32 -7.21 1.55
CA ILE A 104 -0.70 -6.52 0.75
C ILE A 104 -0.41 -5.02 0.67
N PHE A 105 -0.12 -4.38 1.82
CA PHE A 105 0.16 -2.95 1.89
C PHE A 105 1.44 -2.58 1.13
N ILE A 106 2.51 -3.34 1.33
CA ILE A 106 3.81 -3.15 0.67
C ILE A 106 3.65 -3.31 -0.84
N ARG A 107 3.01 -4.39 -1.32
CA ARG A 107 2.77 -4.64 -2.76
C ARG A 107 1.94 -3.54 -3.40
N CYS A 108 0.93 -3.02 -2.70
CA CYS A 108 0.12 -1.90 -3.17
C CYS A 108 0.97 -0.64 -3.37
N LEU A 109 1.80 -0.28 -2.38
CA LEU A 109 2.66 0.91 -2.45
C LEU A 109 3.79 0.76 -3.47
N GLU A 110 4.40 -0.42 -3.60
CA GLU A 110 5.39 -0.67 -4.63
C GLU A 110 4.81 -0.54 -6.04
N THR A 111 3.64 -1.14 -6.28
CA THR A 111 2.91 -1.02 -7.54
C THR A 111 2.60 0.44 -7.85
N ALA A 112 2.14 1.19 -6.85
CA ALA A 112 1.89 2.62 -6.99
C ALA A 112 3.17 3.36 -7.42
N ARG A 113 4.31 3.09 -6.77
CA ARG A 113 5.58 3.72 -7.13
C ARG A 113 6.06 3.34 -8.52
N GLU A 114 5.99 2.06 -8.87
CA GLU A 114 6.40 1.53 -10.17
C GLU A 114 5.64 2.19 -11.33
N HIS A 115 4.36 2.51 -11.10
CA HIS A 115 3.50 3.15 -12.09
C HIS A 115 3.35 4.68 -11.92
N GLY A 116 4.18 5.31 -11.07
CA GLY A 116 4.19 6.77 -10.92
C GLY A 116 2.92 7.35 -10.26
N VAL A 117 2.23 6.56 -9.44
CA VAL A 117 1.04 6.99 -8.69
C VAL A 117 1.46 7.74 -7.42
N ASP A 118 0.97 8.97 -7.29
CA ASP A 118 1.05 9.76 -6.06
C ASP A 118 0.00 9.27 -5.06
N MET A 119 0.43 8.48 -4.09
CA MET A 119 -0.47 7.83 -3.12
C MET A 119 -1.03 8.82 -2.11
N ALA A 120 -0.25 9.84 -1.71
CA ALA A 120 -0.71 10.87 -0.80
C ALA A 120 -1.92 11.61 -1.40
N LYS A 121 -1.77 12.10 -2.63
CA LYS A 121 -2.86 12.74 -3.37
C LYS A 121 -4.01 11.78 -3.63
N THR A 122 -3.72 10.56 -4.07
CA THR A 122 -4.75 9.58 -4.46
C THR A 122 -5.66 9.22 -3.30
N VAL A 123 -5.08 8.94 -2.13
CA VAL A 123 -5.84 8.62 -0.91
C VAL A 123 -6.63 9.83 -0.44
N LEU A 124 -6.02 11.02 -0.37
CA LEU A 124 -6.69 12.25 0.04
C LEU A 124 -7.94 12.54 -0.81
N VAL A 125 -7.80 12.48 -2.14
CA VAL A 125 -8.91 12.74 -3.07
C VAL A 125 -9.98 11.64 -2.99
N LYS A 126 -9.56 10.36 -2.90
CA LYS A 126 -10.50 9.24 -2.85
C LYS A 126 -11.30 9.25 -1.55
N ASP A 127 -10.67 9.59 -0.44
CA ASP A 127 -11.29 9.68 0.87
C ASP A 127 -12.29 10.84 0.95
N ALA A 128 -11.90 12.04 0.52
CA ALA A 128 -12.82 13.18 0.43
C ALA A 128 -14.07 12.84 -0.41
N TYR A 129 -13.89 12.15 -1.53
CA TYR A 129 -15.02 11.67 -2.33
C TYR A 129 -15.84 10.57 -1.63
N ASN A 130 -15.22 9.63 -0.91
CA ASN A 130 -15.93 8.61 -0.12
C ASN A 130 -16.81 9.25 0.96
N GLN A 131 -16.32 10.29 1.65
CA GLN A 131 -17.07 11.03 2.66
C GLN A 131 -18.30 11.74 2.07
N SER A 132 -18.24 12.16 0.79
CA SER A 132 -19.38 12.76 0.10
C SER A 132 -20.49 11.76 -0.29
N ARG A 133 -20.23 10.44 -0.19
CA ARG A 133 -21.20 9.42 -0.60
C ARG A 133 -22.32 9.28 0.44
N PRO A 134 -23.58 9.04 0.00
CA PRO A 134 -24.65 8.65 0.91
C PRO A 134 -24.27 7.38 1.68
N PHE A 135 -24.81 7.25 2.90
CA PHE A 135 -24.63 6.04 3.71
C PHE A 135 -25.02 4.78 2.91
N ARG A 136 -24.12 3.80 2.84
CA ARG A 136 -24.27 2.53 2.10
C ARG A 136 -24.60 2.70 0.60
N HIS A 137 -24.04 3.72 -0.05
CA HIS A 137 -24.13 3.87 -1.49
C HIS A 137 -23.62 2.61 -2.24
N GLY A 138 -24.48 2.00 -3.06
CA GLY A 138 -24.14 0.86 -3.91
C GLY A 138 -24.65 -0.52 -3.46
N SER A 139 -25.54 -0.60 -2.47
CA SER A 139 -26.24 -1.86 -2.09
C SER A 139 -25.33 -3.05 -1.79
N LYS A 140 -24.07 -2.81 -1.40
CA LYS A 140 -23.16 -3.87 -0.97
C LYS A 140 -23.62 -4.37 0.40
N ARG A 141 -23.98 -5.65 0.47
CA ARG A 141 -24.26 -6.32 1.75
C ARG A 141 -22.91 -6.48 2.46
N ALA A 142 -22.89 -6.11 3.73
CA ALA A 142 -21.76 -6.39 4.63
C ALA A 142 -21.57 -7.90 4.75
#